data_AF-P29113-F1
#
_entry.id   AF-P29113-F1
#
_cell.length_a   1.000
_cell.length_b   1.000
_cell.length_c   1.000
_cell.angle_alpha   90.00
_cell.angle_beta   90.00
_cell.angle_gamma   90.00
#
_symmetry.space_group_name_H-M   'P 1'
#
loop_
_entity.id
_entity.type
_entity.pdbx_description
1 polymer ?
#
loop_
_entity_poly.entity_id
_entity_poly.type
_entity_poly.pdbx_seq_one_letter_code
_entity_poly.pdbx_strand_id
1 'polypeptide(L)'
;MSQSPPERFILLDGIRGVAALFIVHRHAEQFFGRDPASSYLAVDLFFALSGFVLAHAYGKKLYEGTITPGFFLKARFARLYPLYVLALALMAAYFICLYVLGLPTPIDDLHRLIDPGELAFALVTGLLFLPAPFTLTLNGALFLVSPAWSLFNELVVNAVYARWGARATMKQTVLVLAVSAVVLMVAAAEF
;
A
#
# COMPACT_ATOMS: atom_id res chain seq x y z
N MET A 1 -5.65 5.05 39.58
CA MET A 1 -5.59 5.87 38.35
C MET A 1 -6.42 5.20 37.28
N SER A 2 -7.61 5.75 37.00
CA SER A 2 -8.40 5.35 35.83
C SER A 2 -7.57 5.67 34.59
N GLN A 3 -7.15 4.65 33.84
CA GLN A 3 -6.52 4.88 32.54
C GLN A 3 -7.62 5.37 31.61
N SER A 4 -7.54 6.65 31.21
CA SER A 4 -8.39 7.21 30.18
C SER A 4 -8.37 6.29 28.95
N PRO A 5 -9.53 5.96 28.36
CA PRO A 5 -9.57 5.08 27.19
C PRO A 5 -8.67 5.68 26.09
N PRO A 6 -7.98 4.83 25.30
CA PRO A 6 -7.09 5.31 24.25
C PRO A 6 -7.85 6.29 23.35
N GLU A 7 -7.33 7.52 23.25
CA GLU A 7 -7.99 8.63 22.58
C GLU A 7 -8.15 8.28 21.09
N ARG A 8 -9.37 7.90 20.71
CA ARG A 8 -9.69 7.51 19.34
C ARG A 8 -10.08 8.75 18.56
N PHE A 9 -9.27 9.11 17.56
CA PHE A 9 -9.56 10.22 16.66
C PHE A 9 -10.65 9.86 15.65
N ILE A 10 -11.92 9.95 16.06
CA ILE A 10 -13.09 9.63 15.22
C ILE A 10 -13.11 10.45 13.92
N LEU A 11 -12.76 11.74 14.00
CA LEU A 11 -12.69 12.62 12.82
C LEU A 11 -11.61 12.15 11.83
N LEU A 12 -10.43 11.74 12.32
CA LEU A 12 -9.35 11.24 11.45
C LEU A 12 -9.69 9.86 10.87
N ASP A 13 -10.44 9.02 11.60
CA ASP A 13 -11.01 7.78 11.05
C ASP A 13 -12.00 8.11 9.93
N GLY A 14 -12.85 9.12 10.11
CA GLY A 14 -13.81 9.59 9.11
C GLY A 14 -13.13 10.08 7.83
N ILE A 15 -12.12 10.95 7.93
CA ILE A 15 -11.36 11.43 6.76
C ILE A 15 -10.63 10.28 6.05
N ARG A 16 -10.06 9.32 6.79
CA ARG A 16 -9.50 8.11 6.18
C ARG A 16 -10.54 7.28 5.44
N GLY A 17 -11.76 7.18 5.98
CA GLY A 17 -12.89 6.54 5.29
C GLY A 17 -13.22 7.23 3.97
N VAL A 18 -13.29 8.56 3.97
CA VAL A 18 -13.52 9.35 2.74
C VAL A 18 -12.38 9.16 1.74
N ALA A 19 -11.12 9.22 2.17
CA ALA A 19 -9.97 8.96 1.31
C ALA A 19 -10.02 7.53 0.72
N ALA A 20 -10.37 6.52 1.53
CA ALA A 20 -10.52 5.15 1.05
C ALA A 20 -11.62 5.01 -0.01
N LEU A 21 -12.73 5.73 0.09
CA LEU A 21 -13.78 5.73 -0.94
C LEU A 21 -13.29 6.31 -2.27
N PHE A 22 -12.52 7.39 -2.24
CA PHE A 22 -11.89 7.94 -3.46
C PHE A 22 -10.89 6.96 -4.07
N ILE A 23 -10.09 6.26 -3.25
CA ILE A 23 -9.16 5.23 -3.71
C ILE A 23 -9.92 4.06 -4.35
N VAL A 24 -11.05 3.63 -3.78
CA VAL A 24 -11.89 2.58 -4.37
C VAL A 24 -12.46 3.04 -5.71
N HIS A 25 -13.00 4.26 -5.78
CA HIS A 25 -13.53 4.82 -7.03
C HIS A 25 -12.47 4.80 -8.14
N ARG A 26 -11.25 5.24 -7.83
CA ARG A 26 -10.09 5.20 -8.73
C ARG A 26 -9.73 3.81 -9.25
N HIS A 27 -9.84 2.77 -8.43
CA HIS A 27 -9.47 1.42 -8.86
C HIS A 27 -10.65 0.64 -9.46
N ALA A 28 -11.86 1.18 -9.34
CA ALA A 28 -13.09 0.60 -9.85
C ALA A 28 -13.69 1.48 -10.97
N GLU A 29 -12.84 2.07 -11.82
CA GLU A 29 -13.26 2.90 -12.96
C GLU A 29 -14.25 2.17 -13.88
N GLN A 30 -14.11 0.85 -13.98
CA GLN A 30 -15.04 -0.02 -14.73
C GLN A 30 -16.49 0.05 -14.21
N PHE A 31 -16.66 0.30 -12.91
CA PHE A 31 -17.96 0.36 -12.25
C PHE A 31 -18.46 1.80 -12.07
N PHE A 32 -17.55 2.75 -11.84
CA PHE A 32 -17.93 4.13 -11.50
C PHE A 32 -17.67 5.17 -12.59
N GLY A 33 -17.07 4.76 -13.71
CA GLY A 33 -16.68 5.66 -14.78
C GLY A 33 -15.33 6.34 -14.53
N ARG A 34 -15.10 7.43 -15.28
CA ARG A 34 -13.82 8.12 -15.30
C ARG A 34 -13.57 8.87 -13.99
N ASP A 35 -12.45 8.58 -13.37
CA ASP A 35 -12.06 9.09 -12.06
C ASP A 35 -11.82 10.62 -12.09
N PRO A 36 -12.32 11.40 -11.11
CA PRO A 36 -11.99 12.82 -11.01
C PRO A 36 -10.48 13.04 -10.94
N ALA A 37 -9.98 14.05 -11.68
CA ALA A 37 -8.55 14.25 -11.93
C ALA A 37 -7.66 14.31 -10.67
N SER A 38 -8.21 14.64 -9.51
CA SER A 38 -7.47 14.80 -8.24
C SER A 38 -7.56 13.59 -7.30
N SER A 39 -8.17 12.48 -7.71
CA SER A 39 -8.33 11.28 -6.89
C SER A 39 -7.00 10.67 -6.43
N TYR A 40 -5.91 10.89 -7.18
CA TYR A 40 -4.57 10.40 -6.83
C TYR A 40 -4.10 10.96 -5.48
N LEU A 41 -4.51 12.19 -5.14
CA LEU A 41 -4.21 12.84 -3.86
C LEU A 41 -4.86 12.12 -2.66
N ALA A 42 -5.89 11.30 -2.90
CA ALA A 42 -6.51 10.53 -1.84
C ALA A 42 -5.55 9.49 -1.25
N VAL A 43 -4.65 8.93 -2.07
CA VAL A 43 -3.61 8.00 -1.60
C VAL A 43 -2.62 8.73 -0.69
N ASP A 44 -2.19 9.94 -1.09
CA ASP A 44 -1.27 10.77 -0.29
C ASP A 44 -1.90 11.14 1.06
N LEU A 45 -3.16 11.59 1.03
CA LEU A 45 -3.91 11.91 2.24
C LEU A 45 -4.07 10.68 3.14
N PHE A 46 -4.39 9.52 2.58
CA PHE A 46 -4.54 8.28 3.33
C PHE A 46 -3.23 7.90 4.03
N PHE A 47 -2.09 8.00 3.34
CA PHE A 47 -0.78 7.70 3.94
C PHE A 47 -0.34 8.72 4.98
N ALA A 48 -0.56 10.01 4.76
CA ALA A 48 -0.26 11.04 5.75
C ALA A 48 -1.04 10.79 7.07
N LEU A 49 -2.32 10.43 6.95
CA LEU A 49 -3.16 10.10 8.10
C LEU A 49 -2.77 8.76 8.75
N SER A 50 -2.42 7.73 7.96
CA SER A 50 -1.90 6.46 8.49
C SER A 50 -0.64 6.69 9.32
N GLY A 51 0.30 7.48 8.79
CA GLY A 51 1.55 7.85 9.46
C GLY A 51 1.32 8.60 10.77
N PHE A 52 0.45 9.61 10.76
CA PHE A 52 0.10 10.37 11.98
C PHE A 52 -0.46 9.45 13.08
N VAL A 53 -1.41 8.60 12.73
CA VAL A 53 -2.07 7.70 13.69
C VAL A 53 -1.10 6.66 14.23
N LEU A 54 -0.21 6.14 13.38
CA LEU A 54 0.83 5.21 13.80
C LEU A 54 1.87 5.87 14.71
N ALA A 55 2.29 7.09 14.40
CA ALA A 55 3.20 7.87 15.24
C ALA A 55 2.58 8.15 16.61
N HIS A 56 1.29 8.52 16.67
CA HIS A 56 0.60 8.71 17.93
C HIS A 56 0.46 7.41 18.75
N ALA A 57 0.04 6.31 18.11
CA ALA A 57 -0.23 5.06 18.81
C ALA A 57 1.02 4.28 19.25
N TYR A 58 2.09 4.32 18.45
CA TYR A 58 3.30 3.51 18.65
C TYR A 58 4.57 4.32 18.83
N GLY A 59 4.60 5.62 18.48
CA GLY A 59 5.81 6.43 18.49
C GLY A 59 6.49 6.47 19.85
N LYS A 60 5.74 6.80 20.92
CA LYS A 60 6.28 6.80 22.29
C LYS A 60 6.81 5.42 22.71
N LYS A 61 6.07 4.34 22.40
CA LYS A 61 6.46 2.97 22.75
C LYS A 61 7.74 2.52 22.03
N LEU A 62 7.88 2.88 20.75
CA LEU A 62 9.09 2.62 19.96
C LEU A 62 10.27 3.48 20.40
N TYR A 63 10.03 4.72 20.79
CA TYR A 63 11.05 5.64 21.29
C TYR A 63 11.63 5.14 22.63
N GLU A 64 10.75 4.78 23.57
CA GLU A 64 11.12 4.27 24.90
C GLU A 64 11.61 2.81 24.87
N GLY A 65 11.47 2.12 23.74
CA GLY A 65 11.88 0.72 23.59
C GLY A 65 10.98 -0.29 24.31
N THR A 66 9.79 0.13 24.75
CA THR A 66 8.80 -0.78 25.38
C THR A 66 8.21 -1.79 24.40
N ILE A 67 8.32 -1.52 23.09
CA ILE A 67 8.06 -2.49 22.04
C ILE A 67 9.23 -2.55 21.07
N THR A 68 9.48 -3.74 20.51
CA THR A 68 10.51 -3.92 19.49
C THR A 68 10.01 -3.50 18.11
N PRO A 69 10.90 -3.08 17.19
CA PRO A 69 10.53 -2.82 15.79
C PRO A 69 9.87 -4.03 15.12
N GLY A 70 10.31 -5.25 15.48
CA GLY A 70 9.73 -6.50 14.98
C GLY A 70 8.30 -6.72 15.46
N PHE A 71 7.97 -6.39 16.72
CA PHE A 71 6.60 -6.45 17.23
C PHE A 71 5.68 -5.48 16.48
N PHE A 72 6.14 -4.24 16.27
CA PHE A 72 5.39 -3.25 15.50
C PHE A 72 5.12 -3.73 14.07
N LEU A 73 6.14 -4.23 13.37
CA LEU A 73 5.99 -4.74 12.00
C LEU A 73 5.08 -5.96 11.94
N LYS A 74 5.18 -6.88 12.90
CA LYS A 74 4.29 -8.05 12.98
C LYS A 74 2.83 -7.63 13.16
N ALA A 75 2.57 -6.65 14.04
CA ALA A 75 1.23 -6.10 14.23
C ALA A 75 0.70 -5.44 12.95
N ARG A 76 1.58 -4.73 12.22
CA ARG A 76 1.20 -4.11 10.94
C ARG A 76 0.90 -5.12 9.86
N PHE A 77 1.75 -6.12 9.72
CA PHE A 77 1.59 -7.20 8.74
C PHE A 77 0.32 -8.02 9.03
N ALA A 78 0.09 -8.40 10.29
CA ALA A 78 -1.09 -9.16 10.71
C ALA A 78 -2.41 -8.42 10.42
N ARG A 79 -2.39 -7.08 10.36
CA ARG A 79 -3.55 -6.26 10.01
C ARG A 79 -3.80 -6.18 8.50
N LEU A 80 -2.74 -6.13 7.69
CA LEU A 80 -2.84 -5.92 6.24
C LEU A 80 -2.95 -7.25 5.46
N TYR A 81 -2.18 -8.25 5.87
CA TYR A 81 -2.01 -9.49 5.13
C TYR A 81 -3.31 -10.30 4.94
N PRO A 82 -4.23 -10.42 5.92
CA PRO A 82 -5.47 -11.17 5.71
C PRO A 82 -6.33 -10.62 4.56
N LEU A 83 -6.47 -9.29 4.49
CA LEU A 83 -7.22 -8.65 3.41
C LEU A 83 -6.48 -8.75 2.08
N TYR A 84 -5.15 -8.61 2.10
CA TYR A 84 -4.33 -8.79 0.91
C TYR A 84 -4.42 -10.22 0.34
N VAL A 85 -4.34 -11.25 1.19
CA VAL A 85 -4.46 -12.65 0.75
C VAL A 85 -5.84 -12.92 0.15
N LEU A 86 -6.91 -12.33 0.71
CA LEU A 86 -8.23 -12.42 0.11
C LEU A 86 -8.25 -11.78 -1.28
N ALA A 87 -7.69 -10.57 -1.43
CA ALA A 87 -7.59 -9.91 -2.73
C ALA A 87 -6.74 -10.72 -3.73
N LEU A 88 -5.63 -11.31 -3.26
CA LEU A 88 -4.78 -12.18 -4.07
C LEU A 88 -5.52 -13.44 -4.51
N ALA A 89 -6.31 -14.05 -3.63
CA ALA A 89 -7.10 -15.24 -3.96
C ALA A 89 -8.19 -14.93 -5.00
N LEU A 90 -8.88 -13.79 -4.87
CA LEU A 90 -9.85 -13.33 -5.86
C LEU A 90 -9.19 -13.05 -7.20
N MET A 91 -8.03 -12.39 -7.19
CA MET A 91 -7.27 -12.09 -8.40
C MET A 91 -6.74 -13.37 -9.07
N ALA A 92 -6.24 -14.32 -8.27
CA ALA A 92 -5.82 -15.64 -8.74
C ALA A 92 -6.97 -16.37 -9.43
N ALA A 93 -8.15 -16.42 -8.79
CA ALA A 93 -9.34 -17.05 -9.36
C ALA A 93 -9.75 -16.38 -10.69
N TYR A 94 -9.69 -15.06 -10.75
CA TYR A 94 -9.99 -14.30 -11.96
C TYR A 94 -9.03 -14.66 -13.12
N PHE A 95 -7.72 -14.63 -12.90
CA PHE A 95 -6.74 -14.98 -13.94
C PHE A 95 -6.75 -16.45 -14.33
N ILE A 96 -6.99 -17.36 -13.38
CA ILE A 96 -7.19 -18.78 -13.69
C ILE A 96 -8.43 -18.96 -14.57
N CYS A 97 -9.51 -18.24 -14.31
CA CYS A 97 -10.72 -18.28 -15.13
C CYS A 97 -10.43 -17.79 -16.56
N LEU A 98 -9.74 -16.66 -16.72
CA LEU A 98 -9.34 -16.16 -18.03
C LEU A 98 -8.45 -17.16 -18.79
N TYR A 99 -7.50 -17.79 -18.09
CA TYR A 99 -6.63 -18.81 -18.66
C TYR A 99 -7.43 -20.02 -19.17
N VAL A 100 -8.35 -20.55 -18.35
CA VAL A 100 -9.19 -21.71 -18.72
C VAL A 100 -10.12 -21.39 -19.89
N LEU A 101 -10.62 -20.15 -19.96
CA LEU A 101 -11.48 -19.68 -21.06
C LEU A 101 -10.72 -19.29 -22.33
N GLY A 102 -9.37 -19.29 -22.30
CA GLY A 102 -8.55 -18.87 -23.43
C GLY A 102 -8.71 -17.37 -23.76
N LEU A 103 -9.03 -16.55 -22.76
CA LEU A 103 -9.19 -15.10 -22.93
C LEU A 103 -7.86 -14.38 -22.69
N PRO A 104 -7.63 -13.26 -23.41
CA PRO A 104 -6.42 -12.47 -23.21
C PRO A 104 -6.41 -11.79 -21.84
N THR A 105 -5.22 -11.50 -21.31
CA THR A 105 -5.09 -10.70 -20.09
C THR A 105 -5.53 -9.25 -20.35
N PRO A 106 -6.36 -8.66 -19.46
CA PRO A 106 -6.74 -7.25 -19.56
C PRO A 106 -5.64 -6.29 -19.07
N ILE A 107 -4.55 -6.81 -18.47
CA ILE A 107 -3.44 -5.99 -17.95
C ILE A 107 -2.47 -5.58 -19.07
N ASP A 108 -2.28 -6.42 -20.09
CA ASP A 108 -1.35 -6.16 -21.19
C ASP A 108 -2.10 -5.54 -22.38
N ASP A 109 -1.67 -4.38 -22.85
CA ASP A 109 -2.22 -3.71 -24.03
C ASP A 109 -2.12 -4.58 -25.29
N LEU A 110 -1.19 -5.54 -25.30
CA LEU A 110 -0.97 -6.46 -26.42
C LEU A 110 -1.93 -7.65 -26.43
N HIS A 111 -2.90 -7.72 -25.51
CA HIS A 111 -3.94 -8.75 -25.46
C HIS A 111 -3.38 -10.18 -25.57
N ARG A 112 -2.25 -10.42 -24.90
CA ARG A 112 -1.62 -11.74 -24.89
C ARG A 112 -2.43 -12.74 -24.06
N LEU A 113 -2.33 -14.01 -24.42
CA LEU A 113 -2.85 -15.09 -23.58
C LEU A 113 -2.01 -15.20 -22.32
N ILE A 114 -2.64 -15.70 -21.25
CA ILE A 114 -1.98 -15.89 -19.96
C ILE A 114 -1.02 -17.07 -20.06
N ASP A 115 0.27 -16.82 -19.83
CA ASP A 115 1.26 -17.87 -19.64
C ASP A 115 1.11 -18.48 -18.22
N PRO A 116 0.88 -19.80 -18.10
CA PRO A 116 0.84 -20.49 -16.80
C PRO A 116 2.10 -20.28 -15.96
N GLY A 117 3.28 -20.19 -16.59
CA GLY A 117 4.55 -19.97 -15.90
C GLY A 117 4.61 -18.59 -15.26
N GLU A 118 4.18 -17.57 -15.99
CA GLU A 118 4.09 -16.21 -15.47
C GLU A 118 3.05 -16.08 -14.37
N LEU A 119 1.88 -16.71 -14.53
CA LEU A 119 0.84 -16.73 -13.50
C LEU A 119 1.34 -17.40 -12.22
N ALA A 120 1.97 -18.56 -12.32
CA ALA A 120 2.55 -19.25 -11.17
C ALA A 120 3.60 -18.38 -10.47
N PHE A 121 4.49 -17.74 -11.23
CA PHE A 121 5.51 -16.87 -10.68
C PHE A 121 4.89 -15.64 -9.98
N ALA A 122 3.92 -14.98 -10.60
CA ALA A 122 3.21 -13.83 -10.04
C ALA A 122 2.43 -14.19 -8.76
N LEU A 123 1.87 -15.40 -8.69
CA LEU A 123 1.21 -15.91 -7.49
C LEU A 123 2.21 -16.19 -6.37
N VAL A 124 3.38 -16.75 -6.69
CA VAL A 124 4.45 -17.00 -5.69
C VAL A 124 4.97 -15.68 -5.14
N THR A 125 5.34 -14.71 -6.00
CA THR A 125 5.80 -13.39 -5.53
C THR A 125 4.69 -12.67 -4.79
N GLY A 126 3.44 -12.76 -5.29
CA GLY A 126 2.26 -12.22 -4.64
C GLY A 126 2.07 -12.79 -3.22
N LEU A 127 2.15 -14.10 -3.05
CA LEU A 127 2.00 -14.77 -1.75
C LEU A 127 3.13 -14.38 -0.79
N LEU A 128 4.36 -14.22 -1.29
CA LEU A 128 5.49 -13.74 -0.50
C LEU A 128 5.43 -12.23 -0.21
N PHE A 129 4.44 -11.53 -0.77
CA PHE A 129 4.31 -10.08 -0.72
C PHE A 129 5.56 -9.36 -1.24
N LEU A 130 6.15 -9.90 -2.31
CA LEU A 130 7.33 -9.37 -2.98
C LEU A 130 6.96 -8.80 -4.35
N PRO A 131 7.63 -7.72 -4.79
CA PRO A 131 7.44 -7.20 -6.13
C PRO A 131 7.89 -8.22 -7.16
N ALA A 132 7.00 -8.49 -8.11
CA ALA A 132 7.26 -9.31 -9.27
C ALA A 132 8.16 -8.55 -10.28
N PRO A 133 9.00 -9.27 -11.04
CA PRO A 133 9.81 -8.70 -12.12
C PRO A 133 8.98 -7.87 -13.09
N PHE A 134 9.54 -6.74 -13.53
CA PHE A 134 8.94 -5.86 -14.55
C PHE A 134 8.75 -6.52 -15.91
N THR A 135 9.34 -7.71 -16.13
CA THR A 135 9.27 -8.45 -17.39
C THR A 135 8.01 -9.29 -17.55
N LEU A 136 7.21 -9.51 -16.48
CA LEU A 136 6.00 -10.32 -16.54
C LEU A 136 4.87 -9.56 -17.22
N THR A 137 4.07 -10.24 -18.05
CA THR A 137 2.85 -9.66 -18.65
C THR A 137 1.77 -9.42 -17.60
N LEU A 138 1.74 -10.24 -16.55
CA LEU A 138 0.82 -10.11 -15.41
C LEU A 138 1.33 -9.12 -14.35
N ASN A 139 1.79 -7.95 -14.78
CA ASN A 139 2.39 -6.95 -13.91
C ASN A 139 1.46 -5.74 -13.76
N GLY A 140 0.63 -5.76 -12.72
CA GLY A 140 -0.13 -4.59 -12.28
C GLY A 140 0.70 -3.75 -11.31
N ALA A 141 1.67 -2.96 -11.79
CA ALA A 141 2.55 -2.17 -10.92
C ALA A 141 3.36 -3.01 -9.90
N LEU A 142 4.12 -3.97 -10.42
CA LEU A 142 4.96 -4.96 -9.72
C LEU A 142 4.19 -6.02 -8.93
N PHE A 143 2.86 -5.99 -8.89
CA PHE A 143 2.07 -7.01 -8.18
C PHE A 143 0.93 -7.50 -9.06
N LEU A 144 0.49 -8.74 -8.83
CA LEU A 144 -0.72 -9.26 -9.48
C LEU A 144 -1.97 -8.48 -9.01
N VAL A 145 -2.00 -8.13 -7.72
CA VAL A 145 -2.99 -7.23 -7.14
C VAL A 145 -2.48 -5.79 -7.28
N SER A 146 -2.96 -5.06 -8.29
CA SER A 146 -2.40 -3.74 -8.64
C SER A 146 -2.23 -2.77 -7.45
N PRO A 147 -3.22 -2.55 -6.58
CA PRO A 147 -3.07 -1.64 -5.43
C PRO A 147 -1.99 -2.05 -4.39
N ALA A 148 -1.47 -3.28 -4.45
CA ALA A 148 -0.55 -3.82 -3.46
C ALA A 148 0.82 -3.14 -3.45
N TRP A 149 1.25 -2.48 -4.53
CA TRP A 149 2.49 -1.71 -4.57
C TRP A 149 2.53 -0.65 -3.46
N SER A 150 1.41 0.01 -3.23
CA SER A 150 1.27 1.07 -2.24
C SER A 150 1.31 0.51 -0.80
N LEU A 151 0.71 -0.66 -0.57
CA LEU A 151 0.74 -1.37 0.71
C LEU A 151 2.15 -1.91 1.03
N PHE A 152 2.87 -2.40 0.02
CA PHE A 152 4.26 -2.81 0.16
C PHE A 152 5.13 -1.62 0.56
N ASN A 153 4.98 -0.47 -0.12
CA ASN A 153 5.68 0.75 0.24
C ASN A 153 5.32 1.25 1.65
N GLU A 154 4.05 1.16 2.06
CA GLU A 154 3.65 1.48 3.43
C GLU A 154 4.39 0.59 4.45
N LEU A 155 4.52 -0.72 4.20
CA LEU A 155 5.28 -1.61 5.08
C LEU A 155 6.77 -1.29 5.11
N VAL A 156 7.38 -0.94 3.97
CA VAL A 156 8.79 -0.54 3.89
C VAL A 156 9.01 0.73 4.71
N VAL A 157 8.18 1.76 4.53
CA VAL A 157 8.26 3.00 5.30
C VAL A 157 8.02 2.75 6.78
N ASN A 158 7.06 1.88 7.13
CA ASN A 158 6.81 1.46 8.51
C ASN A 158 8.03 0.76 9.13
N ALA A 159 8.77 -0.04 8.37
CA ALA A 159 9.99 -0.70 8.84
C ALA A 159 11.09 0.33 9.12
N VAL A 160 11.29 1.28 8.21
CA VAL A 160 12.23 2.40 8.39
C VAL A 160 11.83 3.25 9.60
N TYR A 161 10.55 3.56 9.75
CA TYR A 161 10.03 4.33 10.87
C TYR A 161 10.26 3.60 12.21
N ALA A 162 9.93 2.32 12.30
CA ALA A 162 10.11 1.54 13.52
C ALA A 162 11.59 1.41 13.93
N ARG A 163 12.49 1.32 12.94
CA ARG A 163 13.92 1.14 13.19
C ARG A 163 14.67 2.44 13.43
N TRP A 164 14.28 3.55 12.80
CA TRP A 164 14.97 4.83 12.91
C TRP A 164 14.03 6.00 13.14
N GLY A 165 12.94 6.10 12.38
CA GLY A 165 12.04 7.26 12.40
C GLY A 165 11.44 7.59 13.77
N ALA A 166 11.12 6.58 14.59
CA ALA A 166 10.57 6.81 15.93
C ALA A 166 11.54 7.54 16.88
N ARG A 167 12.85 7.52 16.59
CA ARG A 167 13.93 8.21 17.33
C ARG A 167 14.52 9.38 16.54
N ALA A 168 13.91 9.76 15.42
CA ALA A 168 14.41 10.83 14.60
C ALA A 168 14.28 12.18 15.31
N THR A 169 15.32 12.99 15.19
CA THR A 169 15.30 14.38 15.65
C THR A 169 14.48 15.24 14.69
N MET A 170 13.98 16.38 15.17
CA MET A 170 13.26 17.34 14.33
C MET A 170 14.04 17.75 13.07
N LYS A 171 15.37 17.89 13.17
CA LYS A 171 16.25 18.18 12.03
C LYS A 171 16.22 17.06 10.98
N GLN A 172 16.26 15.79 11.41
CA GLN A 172 16.20 14.64 10.51
C GLN A 172 14.82 14.53 9.85
N THR A 173 13.74 14.76 10.59
CA THR A 173 12.38 14.75 10.02
C THR A 173 12.21 15.86 8.98
N VAL A 174 12.67 17.09 9.27
CA VAL A 174 12.63 18.20 8.31
C VAL A 174 13.49 17.90 7.08
N LEU A 175 14.67 17.30 7.26
CA LEU A 175 15.51 16.90 6.14
C LEU A 175 14.82 15.87 5.24
N VAL A 176 14.20 14.84 5.83
CA VAL A 176 13.44 13.83 5.07
C VAL A 176 12.29 14.50 4.30
N LEU A 177 11.53 15.39 4.94
CA LEU A 177 10.45 16.13 4.28
C LEU A 177 10.98 16.99 3.11
N ALA A 178 12.09 17.70 3.31
CA ALA A 178 12.70 18.53 2.27
C ALA A 178 13.18 17.68 1.08
N VAL A 179 13.86 16.56 1.34
CA VAL A 179 14.31 15.65 0.29
C VAL A 179 13.12 15.04 -0.45
N SER A 180 12.09 14.56 0.26
CA SER A 180 10.87 14.04 -0.37
C SER A 180 10.16 15.09 -1.23
N ALA A 181 10.07 16.34 -0.77
CA ALA A 181 9.49 17.43 -1.55
C ALA A 181 10.29 17.70 -2.83
N VAL A 182 11.63 17.75 -2.76
CA VAL A 182 12.47 17.93 -3.94
C VAL A 182 12.32 16.77 -4.93
N VAL A 183 12.31 15.53 -4.44
CA VAL A 183 12.11 14.35 -5.30
C VAL A 183 10.74 14.39 -5.99
N LEU A 184 9.68 14.77 -5.27
CA LEU A 184 8.34 14.92 -5.84
C LEU A 184 8.29 16.04 -6.89
N MET A 185 8.96 17.17 -6.64
CA MET A 185 9.04 18.27 -7.61
C MET A 185 9.77 17.87 -8.89
N VAL A 186 10.87 17.12 -8.76
CA VAL A 186 11.61 16.59 -9.93
C VAL A 186 10.76 15.59 -10.68
N ALA A 187 10.12 14.64 -9.98
CA ALA A 187 9.23 13.67 -10.61
C ALA A 187 8.07 14.37 -11.33
N ALA A 188 7.45 15.38 -10.71
CA ALA A 188 6.37 16.15 -11.32
C ALA A 188 6.80 17.00 -12.54
N ALA A 189 8.10 17.26 -12.71
CA ALA A 189 8.62 17.97 -13.89
C ALA A 189 8.89 17.03 -15.08
N GLU A 190 9.02 15.72 -14.84
CA GLU A 190 9.29 14.69 -15.86
C GLU A 190 8.00 14.07 -16.44
N PHE A 191 6.83 14.35 -15.85
CA PHE A 191 5.50 13.88 -16.29
C PHE A 191 4.65 15.04 -16.83
#